data_AF-A0A6A5KCH2-F1
#
_entry.id   AF-A0A6A5KCH2-F1
#
_cell.length_a   1.000
_cell.length_b   1.000
_cell.length_c   1.000
_cell.angle_alpha   90.00
_cell.angle_beta   90.00
_cell.angle_gamma   90.00
#
_symmetry.space_group_name_H-M   'P 1'
#
loop_
_entity.id
_entity.type
_entity.pdbx_description
1 polymer ?
#
loop_
_entity_poly.entity_id
_entity_poly.type
_entity_poly.pdbx_seq_one_letter_code
_entity_poly.pdbx_strand_id
1 'polypeptide(L)'
;MHREVHLVSGQQGLFSGPNQYHPTQASKLQVLQTYLKIATHILPTNTNLSKPTLWHSDLHTDNIFVDPREPTKILTIIDWQAINISPLFLQARHRSLLHFEGPIPQGLAPISLPDDFDTMTADAQHRAKHLRAAQSLYKLYDILMLQQCPLVARALKFRDTLPAQITGLAGSVFSDGETVLLGMLIRLQDEWATCVGSGVPCPLSFTAVLSESSSLCDWTHSTPN
;
A
#
# COMPACT_ATOMS: atom_id res chain seq x y z
N MET A 1 13.67 2.76 43.24
CA MET A 1 13.77 1.42 42.62
C MET A 1 13.28 1.54 41.19
N HIS A 2 14.16 2.02 40.31
CA HIS A 2 13.86 2.22 38.88
C HIS A 2 14.02 0.87 38.16
N ARG A 3 12.97 0.40 37.49
CA ARG A 3 13.05 -0.68 36.50
C ARG A 3 13.20 -0.03 35.14
N GLU A 4 14.40 -0.12 34.59
CA GLU A 4 14.66 0.13 33.17
C GLU A 4 13.89 -0.91 32.36
N VAL A 5 13.07 -0.44 31.42
CA VAL A 5 12.46 -1.28 30.40
C VAL A 5 13.49 -1.37 29.27
N HIS A 6 14.22 -2.48 29.21
CA HIS A 6 15.03 -2.80 28.05
C HIS A 6 14.11 -3.02 26.85
N LEU A 7 14.06 -2.04 25.94
CA LEU A 7 13.54 -2.21 24.59
C LEU A 7 14.51 -3.09 23.79
N VAL A 8 14.34 -4.40 23.91
CA VAL A 8 14.89 -5.35 22.93
C VAL A 8 13.78 -5.63 21.91
N SER A 9 13.89 -5.03 20.73
CA SER A 9 13.40 -5.65 19.50
C SER A 9 14.13 -5.03 18.33
N GLY A 10 15.34 -5.52 18.06
CA GLY A 10 15.98 -5.28 16.77
C GLY A 10 15.10 -5.90 15.66
N GLN A 11 14.96 -5.22 14.54
CA GLN A 11 14.41 -5.81 13.32
C GLN A 11 15.35 -6.97 12.92
N GLN A 12 15.03 -8.19 13.33
CA GLN A 12 15.73 -9.39 12.89
C GLN A 12 15.15 -9.80 11.53
N GLY A 13 15.82 -9.36 10.48
CA GLY A 13 15.54 -9.77 9.11
C GLY A 13 16.44 -9.01 8.13
N LEU A 14 17.25 -9.76 7.39
CA LEU A 14 18.00 -9.38 6.18
C LEU A 14 19.23 -8.43 6.27
N PHE A 15 19.47 -7.68 7.37
CA PHE A 15 20.46 -6.59 7.36
C PHE A 15 21.57 -6.62 8.44
N SER A 16 21.92 -7.78 9.03
CA SER A 16 22.83 -7.82 10.20
C SER A 16 24.14 -8.59 10.00
N GLY A 17 24.70 -8.58 8.79
CA GLY A 17 26.05 -9.05 8.49
C GLY A 17 27.12 -7.94 8.61
N PRO A 18 28.41 -8.27 8.78
CA PRO A 18 29.48 -7.29 8.70
C PRO A 18 29.46 -6.62 7.31
N ASN A 19 29.52 -5.27 7.28
CA ASN A 19 29.30 -4.40 6.11
C ASN A 19 27.84 -4.27 5.61
N GLN A 20 26.85 -4.70 6.38
CA GLN A 20 25.44 -4.48 6.04
C GLN A 20 24.89 -3.21 6.69
N TYR A 21 23.75 -2.78 6.17
CA TYR A 21 23.04 -1.61 6.61
C TYR A 21 22.56 -1.77 8.08
N HIS A 22 23.01 -0.86 8.94
CA HIS A 22 22.60 -0.82 10.34
C HIS A 22 21.59 0.31 10.54
N PRO A 23 20.31 0.02 10.81
CA PRO A 23 19.33 1.06 11.08
C PRO A 23 19.72 1.80 12.37
N THR A 24 19.84 3.13 12.29
CA THR A 24 20.12 3.97 13.46
C THR A 24 18.95 4.91 13.72
N GLN A 25 18.79 5.34 14.98
CA GLN A 25 17.80 6.37 15.30
C GLN A 25 18.10 7.68 14.53
N ALA A 26 19.38 8.00 14.33
CA ALA A 26 19.80 9.19 13.61
C ALA A 26 19.39 9.15 12.12
N SER A 27 19.59 8.02 11.45
CA SER A 27 19.20 7.85 10.04
C SER A 27 17.67 7.85 9.87
N LYS A 28 16.92 7.22 10.78
CA LYS A 28 15.45 7.32 10.83
C LYS A 28 14.98 8.77 10.99
N LEU A 29 15.59 9.53 11.90
CA LEU A 29 15.24 10.93 12.11
C LEU A 29 15.57 11.79 10.88
N GLN A 30 16.73 11.57 10.27
CA GLN A 30 17.17 12.32 9.09
C GLN A 30 16.24 12.11 7.88
N VAL A 31 15.80 10.88 7.62
CA VAL A 31 14.86 10.62 6.52
C VAL A 31 13.50 11.30 6.78
N LEU A 32 13.02 11.26 8.03
CA LEU A 32 11.75 11.88 8.41
C LEU A 32 11.83 13.40 8.30
N GLN A 33 12.93 14.01 8.71
CA GLN A 33 13.17 15.44 8.52
C GLN A 33 13.20 15.81 7.04
N THR A 34 13.75 14.94 6.19
CA THR A 34 13.75 15.16 4.75
C THR A 34 12.35 15.06 4.16
N TYR A 35 11.56 14.06 4.59
CA TYR A 35 10.14 13.96 4.25
C TYR A 35 9.33 15.19 4.69
N LEU A 36 9.58 15.72 5.90
CA LEU A 36 8.83 16.88 6.40
C LEU A 36 9.01 18.14 5.53
N LYS A 37 10.14 18.29 4.81
CA LYS A 37 10.35 19.39 3.87
C LYS A 37 9.40 19.37 2.67
N ILE A 38 8.93 18.18 2.28
CA ILE A 38 8.07 17.99 1.11
C ILE A 38 6.62 17.67 1.47
N ALA A 39 6.34 17.31 2.73
CA ALA A 39 5.07 16.70 3.11
C ALA A 39 3.86 17.51 2.62
N THR A 40 3.85 18.82 2.84
CA THR A 40 2.76 19.71 2.43
C THR A 40 2.58 19.82 0.91
N HIS A 41 3.61 19.52 0.11
CA HIS A 41 3.57 19.57 -1.34
C HIS A 41 3.01 18.30 -1.97
N ILE A 42 3.16 17.16 -1.30
CA ILE A 42 2.79 15.84 -1.83
C ILE A 42 1.49 15.28 -1.26
N LEU A 43 0.85 16.01 -0.32
CA LEU A 43 -0.48 15.66 0.18
C LEU A 43 -1.56 15.81 -0.90
N PRO A 44 -2.68 15.07 -0.79
CA PRO A 44 -3.77 15.21 -1.75
C PRO A 44 -4.33 16.64 -1.78
N THR A 45 -4.46 17.21 -2.97
CA THR A 45 -5.05 18.55 -3.18
C THR A 45 -6.53 18.60 -2.78
N ASN A 46 -7.25 17.48 -2.92
CA ASN A 46 -8.62 17.36 -2.46
C ASN A 46 -8.66 17.13 -0.94
N THR A 47 -8.98 18.19 -0.19
CA THR A 47 -9.07 18.19 1.27
C THR A 47 -10.06 17.16 1.84
N ASN A 48 -11.04 16.71 1.05
CA ASN A 48 -11.96 15.65 1.48
C ASN A 48 -11.24 14.30 1.69
N LEU A 49 -10.12 14.06 1.00
CA LEU A 49 -9.32 12.86 1.17
C LEU A 49 -8.54 12.90 2.50
N SER A 50 -8.30 14.09 3.03
CA SER A 50 -7.59 14.31 4.30
C SER A 50 -8.51 14.32 5.52
N LYS A 51 -9.81 14.09 5.35
CA LYS A 51 -10.79 14.10 6.45
C LYS A 51 -10.52 12.96 7.45
N PRO A 52 -10.61 13.24 8.76
CA PRO A 52 -10.59 12.20 9.78
C PRO A 52 -11.70 11.18 9.50
N THR A 53 -11.31 9.95 9.21
CA THR A 53 -12.24 8.89 8.78
C THR A 53 -12.02 7.67 9.65
N LEU A 54 -13.11 7.01 10.03
CA LEU A 54 -13.07 5.70 10.64
C LEU A 54 -13.10 4.65 9.51
N TRP A 55 -12.06 3.82 9.41
CA TRP A 55 -11.94 2.83 8.35
C TRP A 55 -11.57 1.46 8.90
N HIS A 56 -12.39 0.45 8.62
CA HIS A 56 -12.11 -0.94 8.99
C HIS A 56 -11.04 -1.55 8.07
N SER A 57 -9.77 -1.50 8.47
CA SER A 57 -8.65 -1.97 7.65
C SER A 57 -8.65 -3.49 7.43
N ASP A 58 -9.22 -4.27 8.36
CA ASP A 58 -9.15 -5.74 8.33
C ASP A 58 -10.51 -6.42 8.14
N LEU A 59 -11.21 -6.03 7.07
CA LEU A 59 -12.55 -6.56 6.79
C LEU A 59 -12.48 -7.86 5.97
N HIS A 60 -12.15 -8.97 6.62
CA HIS A 60 -12.24 -10.33 6.07
C HIS A 60 -13.55 -11.03 6.48
N THR A 61 -13.81 -12.21 5.91
CA THR A 61 -15.07 -12.97 6.13
C THR A 61 -15.35 -13.25 7.60
N ASP A 62 -14.32 -13.59 8.38
CA ASP A 62 -14.51 -13.97 9.79
C ASP A 62 -14.93 -12.78 10.68
N ASN A 63 -14.77 -11.55 10.17
CA ASN A 63 -15.21 -10.32 10.84
C ASN A 63 -16.63 -9.88 10.42
N ILE A 64 -17.33 -10.67 9.60
CA ILE A 64 -18.67 -10.37 9.09
C ILE A 64 -19.64 -11.49 9.51
N PHE A 65 -20.60 -11.15 10.36
CA PHE A 65 -21.71 -12.05 10.71
C PHE A 65 -22.87 -11.85 9.75
N VAL A 66 -23.42 -12.94 9.22
CA VAL A 66 -24.56 -12.95 8.30
C VAL A 66 -25.73 -13.76 8.86
N ASP A 67 -26.93 -13.51 8.36
CA ASP A 67 -28.12 -14.27 8.75
C ASP A 67 -28.02 -15.73 8.24
N PRO A 68 -28.11 -16.75 9.10
CA PRO A 68 -28.04 -18.15 8.65
C PRO A 68 -29.21 -18.54 7.74
N ARG A 69 -30.33 -17.80 7.78
CA ARG A 69 -31.50 -18.01 6.90
C ARG A 69 -31.39 -17.21 5.60
N GLU A 70 -30.61 -16.13 5.59
CA GLU A 70 -30.38 -15.26 4.44
C GLU A 70 -28.92 -14.78 4.40
N PRO A 71 -27.97 -15.60 3.87
CA PRO A 71 -26.53 -15.30 3.95
C PRO A 71 -26.07 -14.01 3.25
N THR A 72 -26.92 -13.40 2.43
CA THR A 72 -26.68 -12.08 1.81
C THR A 72 -26.95 -10.92 2.75
N LYS A 73 -27.60 -11.16 3.89
CA LYS A 73 -27.92 -10.15 4.89
C LYS A 73 -26.83 -10.10 5.97
N ILE A 74 -26.09 -8.99 5.99
CA ILE A 74 -25.09 -8.71 7.03
C ILE A 74 -25.83 -8.34 8.33
N LEU A 75 -25.53 -9.05 9.42
CA LEU A 75 -26.05 -8.79 10.76
C LEU A 75 -25.16 -7.82 11.53
N THR A 76 -23.85 -8.05 11.55
CA THR A 76 -22.89 -7.18 12.24
C THR A 76 -21.48 -7.35 11.69
N ILE A 77 -20.66 -6.30 11.88
CA ILE A 77 -19.21 -6.30 11.63
C ILE A 77 -18.52 -6.15 12.99
N ILE A 78 -17.53 -6.99 13.27
CA ILE A 78 -16.79 -7.02 14.54
C ILE A 78 -15.34 -6.57 14.35
N ASP A 79 -14.53 -6.70 15.41
CA ASP A 79 -13.07 -6.44 15.41
C ASP A 79 -12.64 -4.99 15.16
N TRP A 80 -13.44 -4.06 15.69
CA TRP A 80 -13.16 -2.62 15.65
C TRP A 80 -12.06 -2.16 16.65
N GLN A 81 -11.48 -3.07 17.44
CA GLN A 81 -10.60 -2.72 18.58
C GLN A 81 -9.22 -2.16 18.19
N ALA A 82 -8.75 -2.42 16.96
CA ALA A 82 -7.45 -1.97 16.46
C ALA A 82 -7.55 -0.82 15.43
N ILE A 83 -8.72 -0.20 15.28
CA ILE A 83 -8.90 0.89 14.33
C ILE A 83 -8.39 2.22 14.90
N ASN A 84 -7.98 3.12 14.01
CA ASN A 84 -7.71 4.51 14.35
C ASN A 84 -8.50 5.44 13.41
N ILE A 85 -8.73 6.67 13.86
CA ILE A 85 -9.25 7.73 13.00
C ILE A 85 -8.05 8.39 12.33
N SER A 86 -7.95 8.27 11.00
CA SER A 86 -6.91 8.94 10.22
C SER A 86 -7.48 9.46 8.89
N PRO A 87 -6.72 10.29 8.16
CA PRO A 87 -7.06 10.67 6.80
C PRO A 87 -7.43 9.48 5.91
N LEU A 88 -8.54 9.61 5.15
CA LEU A 88 -9.00 8.55 4.25
C LEU A 88 -7.92 8.12 3.23
N PHE A 89 -7.14 9.06 2.70
CA PHE A 89 -6.08 8.74 1.74
C PHE A 89 -4.98 7.83 2.31
N LEU A 90 -4.75 7.89 3.63
CA LEU A 90 -3.79 7.02 4.31
C LEU A 90 -4.33 5.61 4.50
N GLN A 91 -5.63 5.49 4.79
CA GLN A 91 -6.24 4.25 5.25
C GLN A 91 -6.99 3.46 4.16
N ALA A 92 -7.44 4.12 3.09
CA ALA A 92 -8.26 3.47 2.06
C ALA A 92 -7.49 2.34 1.38
N ARG A 93 -8.03 1.12 1.44
CA ARG A 93 -7.48 -0.09 0.83
C ARG A 93 -8.60 -0.91 0.21
N HIS A 94 -8.30 -1.71 -0.80
CA HIS A 94 -9.19 -2.81 -1.16
C HIS A 94 -9.38 -3.72 0.07
N ARG A 95 -10.63 -4.16 0.29
CA ARG A 95 -10.96 -4.98 1.46
C ARG A 95 -10.30 -6.35 1.34
N SER A 96 -9.83 -6.91 2.46
CA SER A 96 -9.25 -8.27 2.49
C SER A 96 -10.25 -9.34 2.03
N LEU A 97 -11.56 -9.10 2.19
CA LEU A 97 -12.62 -9.91 1.58
C LEU A 97 -12.49 -10.12 0.06
N LEU A 98 -11.86 -9.17 -0.66
CA LEU A 98 -11.68 -9.23 -2.12
C LEU A 98 -10.30 -9.75 -2.52
N HIS A 99 -9.49 -10.21 -1.56
CA HIS A 99 -8.18 -10.75 -1.85
C HIS A 99 -8.29 -12.08 -2.58
N PHE A 100 -7.44 -12.26 -3.59
CA PHE A 100 -7.30 -13.51 -4.33
C PHE A 100 -5.86 -13.65 -4.84
N GLU A 101 -5.44 -14.90 -5.04
CA GLU A 101 -4.16 -15.22 -5.65
C GLU A 101 -4.26 -15.08 -7.17
N GLY A 102 -3.47 -14.17 -7.75
CA GLY A 102 -3.41 -13.97 -9.19
C GLY A 102 -3.27 -12.50 -9.61
N PRO A 103 -3.24 -12.22 -10.93
CA PRO A 103 -3.07 -10.87 -11.43
C PRO A 103 -4.32 -10.02 -11.14
N ILE A 104 -4.10 -8.80 -10.65
CA ILE A 104 -5.16 -7.80 -10.45
C ILE A 104 -5.62 -7.29 -11.81
N PRO A 105 -6.93 -7.35 -12.13
CA PRO A 105 -7.44 -6.89 -13.41
C PRO A 105 -7.31 -5.36 -13.51
N GLN A 106 -6.75 -4.88 -14.62
CA GLN A 106 -6.63 -3.45 -14.88
C GLN A 106 -7.69 -2.94 -15.85
N GLY A 107 -8.18 -1.73 -15.60
CA GLY A 107 -9.10 -1.03 -16.49
C GLY A 107 -10.48 -1.68 -16.59
N LEU A 108 -11.16 -1.39 -17.70
CA LEU A 108 -12.56 -1.79 -17.93
C LEU A 108 -12.71 -2.97 -18.90
N ALA A 109 -11.61 -3.57 -19.37
CA ALA A 109 -11.65 -4.72 -20.29
C ALA A 109 -12.31 -5.96 -19.64
N PRO A 110 -13.16 -6.73 -20.36
CA PRO A 110 -13.82 -7.93 -19.82
C PRO A 110 -12.83 -8.94 -19.23
N ILE A 111 -13.25 -9.64 -18.16
CA ILE A 111 -12.46 -10.75 -17.59
C ILE A 111 -12.81 -12.03 -18.37
N SER A 112 -11.87 -12.44 -19.21
CA SER A 112 -11.99 -13.63 -20.05
C SER A 112 -11.26 -14.83 -19.44
N LEU A 113 -11.68 -16.04 -19.83
CA LEU A 113 -10.89 -17.24 -19.59
C LEU A 113 -9.67 -17.25 -20.52
N PRO A 114 -8.61 -18.01 -20.19
CA PRO A 114 -7.50 -18.25 -21.09
C PRO A 114 -7.95 -18.85 -22.44
N ASP A 115 -7.24 -18.53 -23.52
CA ASP A 115 -7.59 -19.01 -24.87
C ASP A 115 -7.48 -20.53 -25.01
N ASP A 116 -6.61 -21.17 -24.21
CA ASP A 116 -6.37 -22.61 -24.20
C ASP A 116 -7.29 -23.39 -23.24
N PHE A 117 -8.28 -22.71 -22.62
CA PHE A 117 -9.11 -23.25 -21.55
C PHE A 117 -9.70 -24.64 -21.85
N ASP A 118 -10.25 -24.85 -23.05
CA ASP A 118 -10.91 -26.10 -23.43
C ASP A 118 -9.94 -27.29 -23.55
N THR A 119 -8.64 -27.02 -23.69
CA THR A 119 -7.58 -28.04 -23.80
C THR A 119 -6.87 -28.33 -22.49
N MET A 120 -7.15 -27.54 -21.44
CA MET A 120 -6.54 -27.71 -20.12
C MET A 120 -7.09 -28.95 -19.39
N THR A 121 -6.35 -29.39 -18.36
CA THR A 121 -6.85 -30.43 -17.43
C THR A 121 -8.05 -29.91 -16.62
N ALA A 122 -8.90 -30.81 -16.13
CA ALA A 122 -10.08 -30.46 -15.34
C ALA A 122 -9.73 -29.58 -14.12
N ASP A 123 -8.63 -29.88 -13.42
CA ASP A 123 -8.17 -29.09 -12.28
C ASP A 123 -7.71 -27.68 -12.70
N ALA A 124 -7.04 -27.57 -13.85
CA ALA A 124 -6.61 -26.28 -14.36
C ALA A 124 -7.80 -25.42 -14.85
N GLN A 125 -8.79 -26.05 -15.49
CA GLN A 125 -10.06 -25.40 -15.82
C GLN A 125 -10.82 -24.91 -14.58
N HIS A 126 -10.84 -25.73 -13.52
CA HIS A 126 -11.44 -25.35 -12.26
C HIS A 126 -10.74 -24.12 -11.66
N ARG A 127 -9.41 -24.12 -11.57
CA ARG A 127 -8.63 -22.96 -11.11
C ARG A 127 -8.87 -21.71 -11.95
N ALA A 128 -8.90 -21.84 -13.28
CA ALA A 128 -9.15 -20.71 -14.18
C ALA A 128 -10.57 -20.11 -13.98
N LYS A 129 -11.59 -20.95 -13.77
CA LYS A 129 -12.95 -20.50 -13.42
C LYS A 129 -12.99 -19.76 -12.08
N HIS A 130 -12.31 -20.30 -11.06
CA HIS A 130 -12.23 -19.66 -9.74
C HIS A 130 -11.53 -18.30 -9.80
N LEU A 131 -10.38 -18.21 -10.49
CA LEU A 131 -9.66 -16.95 -10.69
C LEU A 131 -10.52 -15.92 -11.43
N ARG A 132 -11.17 -16.31 -12.53
CA ARG A 132 -12.08 -15.43 -13.27
C ARG A 132 -13.22 -14.89 -12.40
N ALA A 133 -13.81 -15.74 -11.56
CA ALA A 133 -14.87 -15.32 -10.64
C ALA A 133 -14.36 -14.30 -9.62
N ALA A 134 -13.20 -14.54 -9.01
CA ALA A 134 -12.57 -13.62 -8.06
C ALA A 134 -12.23 -12.26 -8.71
N GLN A 135 -11.61 -12.27 -9.89
CA GLN A 135 -11.31 -11.05 -10.66
C GLN A 135 -12.57 -10.29 -11.05
N SER A 136 -13.65 -11.01 -11.41
CA SER A 136 -14.93 -10.39 -11.75
C SER A 136 -15.55 -9.69 -10.54
N LEU A 137 -15.48 -10.32 -9.35
CA LEU A 137 -15.96 -9.72 -8.11
C LEU A 137 -15.14 -8.48 -7.71
N TYR A 138 -13.80 -8.57 -7.79
CA TYR A 138 -12.91 -7.45 -7.53
C TYR A 138 -13.24 -6.25 -8.44
N LYS A 139 -13.41 -6.50 -9.74
CA LYS A 139 -13.74 -5.46 -10.70
C LYS A 139 -15.13 -4.88 -10.50
N LEU A 140 -16.11 -5.72 -10.17
CA LEU A 140 -17.46 -5.25 -9.84
C LEU A 140 -17.40 -4.31 -8.63
N TYR A 141 -16.65 -4.68 -7.59
CA TYR A 141 -16.44 -3.81 -6.44
C TYR A 141 -15.85 -2.45 -6.84
N ASP A 142 -14.81 -2.42 -7.67
CA ASP A 142 -14.22 -1.15 -8.13
C ASP A 142 -15.23 -0.27 -8.88
N ILE A 143 -16.03 -0.86 -9.76
CA ILE A 143 -17.09 -0.14 -10.47
C ILE A 143 -18.12 0.43 -9.49
N LEU A 144 -18.57 -0.37 -8.52
CA LEU A 144 -19.53 0.07 -7.51
C LEU A 144 -18.93 1.16 -6.61
N MET A 145 -17.65 1.06 -6.26
CA MET A 145 -16.95 2.08 -5.47
C MET A 145 -16.84 3.39 -6.22
N LEU A 146 -16.55 3.36 -7.53
CA LEU A 146 -16.54 4.55 -8.38
C LEU A 146 -17.92 5.21 -8.45
N GLN A 147 -18.99 4.42 -8.50
CA GLN A 147 -20.37 4.92 -8.62
C GLN A 147 -20.95 5.42 -7.29
N GLN A 148 -20.79 4.65 -6.22
CA GLN A 148 -21.49 4.87 -4.95
C GLN A 148 -20.63 5.60 -3.91
N CYS A 149 -19.31 5.44 -3.98
CA CYS A 149 -18.37 5.95 -2.98
C CYS A 149 -17.21 6.73 -3.64
N PRO A 150 -17.48 7.81 -4.39
CA PRO A 150 -16.48 8.48 -5.23
C PRO A 150 -15.29 9.04 -4.44
N LEU A 151 -15.47 9.38 -3.16
CA LEU A 151 -14.36 9.80 -2.29
C LEU A 151 -13.38 8.65 -2.01
N VAL A 152 -13.89 7.46 -1.73
CA VAL A 152 -13.07 6.29 -1.48
C VAL A 152 -12.37 5.86 -2.77
N ALA A 153 -13.06 5.88 -3.91
CA ALA A 153 -12.45 5.57 -5.20
C ALA A 153 -11.28 6.52 -5.54
N ARG A 154 -11.42 7.82 -5.26
CA ARG A 154 -10.32 8.79 -5.38
C ARG A 154 -9.18 8.51 -4.40
N ALA A 155 -9.49 8.11 -3.17
CA ALA A 155 -8.47 7.75 -2.18
C ALA A 155 -7.69 6.51 -2.62
N LEU A 156 -8.36 5.47 -3.14
CA LEU A 156 -7.73 4.29 -3.71
C LEU A 156 -6.81 4.65 -4.88
N LYS A 157 -7.29 5.48 -5.82
CA LYS A 157 -6.46 5.95 -6.94
C LYS A 157 -5.25 6.77 -6.48
N PHE A 158 -5.42 7.64 -5.48
CA PHE A 158 -4.31 8.42 -4.92
C PHE A 158 -3.27 7.52 -4.27
N ARG A 159 -3.70 6.45 -3.59
CA ARG A 159 -2.80 5.50 -2.93
C ARG A 159 -1.74 4.91 -3.86
N ASP A 160 -2.08 4.69 -5.13
CA ASP A 160 -1.16 4.10 -6.10
C ASP A 160 -0.08 5.09 -6.58
N THR A 161 -0.17 6.37 -6.21
CA THR A 161 0.81 7.40 -6.57
C THR A 161 2.05 7.35 -5.68
N LEU A 162 3.20 7.76 -6.23
CA LEU A 162 4.46 7.89 -5.49
C LEU A 162 4.33 8.78 -4.23
N PRO A 163 3.69 9.98 -4.29
CA PRO A 163 3.33 10.77 -3.11
C PRO A 163 2.68 10.00 -1.97
N ALA A 164 1.65 9.19 -2.28
CA ALA A 164 0.91 8.46 -1.27
C ALA A 164 1.74 7.33 -0.63
N GLN A 165 2.56 6.65 -1.43
CA GLN A 165 3.46 5.61 -0.95
C GLN A 165 4.51 6.19 0.00
N ILE A 166 5.12 7.33 -0.35
CA ILE A 166 6.07 8.06 0.50
C ILE A 166 5.42 8.46 1.83
N THR A 167 4.24 9.08 1.78
CA THR A 167 3.52 9.48 3.00
C THR A 167 3.12 8.28 3.87
N GLY A 168 2.77 7.15 3.26
CA GLY A 168 2.51 5.90 3.98
C GLY A 168 3.75 5.37 4.70
N LEU A 169 4.88 5.25 3.99
CA LEU A 169 6.15 4.76 4.54
C LEU A 169 6.72 5.68 5.62
N ALA A 170 6.52 7.00 5.50
CA ALA A 170 6.90 7.95 6.54
C ALA A 170 6.24 7.62 7.89
N GLY A 171 5.01 7.09 7.88
CA GLY A 171 4.31 6.64 9.08
C GLY A 171 4.85 5.33 9.67
N SER A 172 5.56 4.52 8.88
CA SER A 172 6.04 3.19 9.28
C SER A 172 7.57 3.07 9.36
N VAL A 173 8.34 4.15 9.24
CA VAL A 173 9.83 4.15 9.29
C VAL A 173 10.41 3.39 10.48
N PHE A 174 9.75 3.44 11.64
CA PHE A 174 10.22 2.71 12.82
C PHE A 174 10.12 1.18 12.67
N SER A 175 9.12 0.71 11.92
CA SER A 175 8.80 -0.70 11.68
C SER A 175 9.39 -1.26 10.38
N ASP A 176 9.51 -0.43 9.34
CA ASP A 176 9.91 -0.84 7.98
C ASP A 176 11.37 -0.44 7.65
N GLY A 177 11.97 0.44 8.46
CA GLY A 177 13.31 1.00 8.21
C GLY A 177 13.28 2.23 7.30
N GLU A 178 14.35 3.02 7.34
CA GLU A 178 14.44 4.28 6.58
C GLU A 178 14.91 4.12 5.13
N THR A 179 15.48 2.98 4.75
CA THR A 179 16.07 2.76 3.41
C THR A 179 15.06 2.86 2.30
N VAL A 180 13.90 2.22 2.46
CA VAL A 180 12.83 2.23 1.46
C VAL A 180 12.28 3.65 1.28
N LEU A 181 12.06 4.37 2.39
CA LEU A 181 11.62 5.77 2.32
C LEU A 181 12.67 6.66 1.65
N LEU A 182 13.94 6.47 1.97
CA LEU A 182 15.03 7.21 1.34
C LEU A 182 15.07 6.98 -0.18
N GLY A 183 14.96 5.74 -0.63
CA GLY A 183 14.90 5.41 -2.05
C GLY A 183 13.72 6.05 -2.77
N MET A 184 12.53 6.05 -2.14
CA MET A 184 11.37 6.73 -2.71
C MET A 184 11.52 8.26 -2.73
N LEU A 185 12.19 8.86 -1.74
CA LEU A 185 12.48 10.29 -1.74
C LEU A 185 13.48 10.68 -2.83
N ILE A 186 14.49 9.84 -3.11
CA ILE A 186 15.40 10.03 -4.24
C ILE A 186 14.61 9.98 -5.55
N ARG A 187 13.79 8.95 -5.74
CA ARG A 187 12.91 8.84 -6.93
C ARG A 187 11.99 10.04 -7.08
N LEU A 188 11.43 10.55 -5.98
CA LEU A 188 10.56 11.73 -6.00
C LEU A 188 11.32 12.99 -6.43
N GLN A 189 12.61 13.11 -6.13
CA GLN A 189 13.41 14.23 -6.62
C GLN A 189 13.39 14.29 -8.16
N ASP A 190 13.56 13.14 -8.81
CA ASP A 190 13.58 13.03 -10.27
C ASP A 190 12.18 13.21 -10.87
N GLU A 191 11.14 12.71 -10.19
CA GLU A 191 9.73 12.82 -10.61
C GLU A 191 9.01 14.07 -10.06
N TRP A 192 9.73 15.02 -9.45
CA TRP A 192 9.13 16.13 -8.68
C TRP A 192 8.18 16.97 -9.53
N ALA A 193 8.60 17.36 -10.73
CA ALA A 193 7.81 18.18 -11.63
C ALA A 193 6.51 17.48 -12.08
N THR A 194 6.51 16.15 -12.15
CA THR A 194 5.32 15.34 -12.48
C THR A 194 4.37 15.22 -11.28
N CYS A 195 4.92 15.08 -10.07
CA CYS A 195 4.14 14.87 -8.86
C CYS A 195 3.53 16.16 -8.29
N VAL A 196 4.31 17.24 -8.25
CA VAL A 196 3.95 18.52 -7.59
C VAL A 196 3.65 19.62 -8.61
N GLY A 197 4.18 19.50 -9.83
CA GLY A 197 4.09 20.50 -10.88
C GLY A 197 5.39 21.28 -11.06
N SER A 198 5.67 21.71 -12.29
CA SER A 198 6.90 22.43 -12.67
C SER A 198 7.05 23.82 -12.05
N GLY A 199 5.99 24.39 -11.48
CA GLY A 199 5.99 25.71 -10.87
C GLY A 199 6.52 25.77 -9.43
N VAL A 200 6.79 24.62 -8.79
CA VAL A 200 7.27 24.55 -7.41
C VAL A 200 8.70 23.99 -7.42
N PRO A 201 9.71 24.73 -6.93
CA PRO A 201 11.07 24.20 -6.81
C PRO A 201 11.15 22.99 -5.88
N CYS A 202 11.93 21.97 -6.26
CA CYS A 202 12.15 20.79 -5.42
C CYS A 202 13.07 21.14 -4.24
N PRO A 203 12.66 20.90 -2.97
CA PRO A 203 13.50 21.16 -1.81
C PRO A 203 14.46 19.99 -1.50
N LEU A 204 14.39 18.91 -2.26
CA LEU A 204 15.26 17.73 -2.12
C LEU A 204 16.54 17.93 -2.92
N SER A 205 17.65 17.48 -2.36
CA SER A 205 18.97 17.50 -2.99
C SER A 205 19.79 16.34 -2.47
N PHE A 206 19.72 15.21 -3.16
CA PHE A 206 20.53 14.03 -2.92
C PHE A 206 21.71 13.98 -3.90
N THR A 207 22.90 13.64 -3.39
CA THR A 207 24.09 13.42 -4.21
C THR A 207 24.22 11.94 -4.59
N ALA A 208 24.92 11.64 -5.69
CA ALA A 208 25.04 10.29 -6.25
C ALA A 208 25.53 9.21 -5.25
N VAL A 209 26.29 9.59 -4.22
CA VAL A 209 26.82 8.67 -3.20
C VAL A 209 25.72 8.01 -2.35
N LEU A 210 24.56 8.65 -2.17
CA LEU A 210 23.41 8.08 -1.46
C LEU A 210 22.48 7.26 -2.38
N SER A 211 22.70 7.32 -3.70
CA SER A 211 21.93 6.50 -4.66
C SER A 211 22.42 5.05 -4.69
N GLU A 212 23.71 4.81 -4.46
CA GLU A 212 24.32 3.47 -4.44
C GLU A 212 23.91 2.65 -3.20
N SER A 213 23.53 3.28 -2.09
CA SER A 213 22.94 2.56 -0.94
C SER A 213 21.46 2.23 -1.16
N SER A 214 20.77 2.94 -2.07
CA SER A 214 19.38 2.70 -2.45
C SER A 214 19.21 1.64 -3.55
N SER A 215 20.21 1.45 -4.42
CA SER A 215 20.17 0.42 -5.48
C SER A 215 20.12 -1.02 -4.94
N LEU A 216 20.45 -1.21 -3.66
CA LEU A 216 20.22 -2.46 -2.92
C LEU A 216 18.73 -2.81 -2.75
N CYS A 217 17.80 -1.87 -3.00
CA CYS A 217 16.35 -2.05 -2.82
C CYS A 217 15.56 -2.15 -4.15
N ASP A 218 16.22 -2.12 -5.31
CA ASP A 218 15.57 -2.27 -6.61
C ASP A 218 15.16 -3.73 -6.86
N TRP A 219 13.95 -4.10 -6.43
CA TRP A 219 13.33 -5.39 -6.75
C TRP A 219 12.40 -5.27 -7.96
N THR A 220 12.94 -4.94 -9.14
CA THR A 220 12.22 -5.15 -10.40
C THR A 220 12.63 -6.49 -11.00
N HIS A 221 11.76 -7.49 -10.84
CA HIS A 221 11.69 -8.78 -11.55
C HIS A 221 12.97 -9.28 -12.24
N SER A 222 13.83 -9.97 -11.49
CA SER A 222 14.71 -10.98 -12.06
C SER A 222 13.94 -12.29 -12.13
N THR A 223 13.28 -12.57 -13.26
CA THR A 223 12.91 -13.93 -13.62
C THR A 223 14.19 -14.69 -14.02
N PRO A 224 14.52 -15.83 -13.40
CA PRO A 224 15.61 -16.68 -13.89
C PRO A 224 15.17 -17.34 -15.20
N ASN A 225 16.03 -17.25 -16.22
CA ASN A 225 16.04 -18.21 -17.33
C ASN A 225 16.44 -19.60 -16.82
#